data_AF-A0A8J7NUM7-F1
#
_entry.id   AF-A0A8J7NUM7-F1
#
_cell.length_a   1.000
_cell.length_b   1.000
_cell.length_c   1.000
_cell.angle_alpha   90.00
_cell.angle_beta   90.00
_cell.angle_gamma   90.00
#
_symmetry.space_group_name_H-M   'P 1'
#
loop_
_entity.id
_entity.type
_entity.pdbx_description
1 polymer ?
#
loop_
_entity_poly.entity_id
_entity_poly.type
_entity_poly.pdbx_seq_one_letter_code
_entity_poly.pdbx_strand_id
1 'polypeptide(L)'
;VNMYDPFITDDDITAFLEMHVESAGRPKRINDRYGYWTGKRQYQVTLKVNMNYEGGFSHPPAMFALGASRGYLFYRDQPPFCKKCLEIGHLEKDCRTSRCTRCGEEGHTKRICRKKVCSLCGEDDHMYRNCLR
;
A
#
# COMPACT_ATOMS: atom_id res chain seq x y z
N VAL A 1 0.04 -9.10 -4.05
CA VAL A 1 -0.72 -7.85 -4.31
C VAL A 1 -1.90 -8.15 -5.22
N ASN A 2 -3.07 -7.63 -4.89
CA ASN A 2 -4.28 -7.71 -5.70
C ASN A 2 -4.73 -6.29 -6.04
N MET A 3 -4.83 -5.99 -7.33
CA MET A 3 -5.29 -4.69 -7.84
C MET A 3 -5.95 -4.93 -9.19
N TYR A 4 -7.25 -4.67 -9.27
CA TYR A 4 -8.08 -5.01 -10.44
C TYR A 4 -7.95 -4.03 -11.60
N ASP A 5 -7.39 -2.85 -11.36
CA ASP A 5 -7.17 -1.86 -12.41
C ASP A 5 -6.04 -2.33 -13.35
N PRO A 6 -6.32 -2.58 -14.65
CA PRO A 6 -5.32 -3.04 -15.61
C PRO A 6 -4.37 -1.93 -16.06
N PHE A 7 -4.70 -0.65 -15.85
CA PHE A 7 -3.87 0.48 -16.26
C PHE A 7 -2.75 0.80 -15.28
N ILE A 8 -2.84 0.28 -14.05
CA ILE A 8 -1.74 0.39 -13.09
C ILE A 8 -0.65 -0.59 -13.50
N THR A 9 0.52 -0.03 -13.79
CA THR A 9 1.66 -0.80 -14.27
C THR A 9 2.31 -1.60 -13.16
N ASP A 10 3.06 -2.63 -13.56
CA ASP A 10 3.81 -3.48 -12.65
C ASP A 10 4.94 -2.69 -11.97
N ASP A 11 5.54 -1.72 -12.67
CA ASP A 11 6.55 -0.80 -12.14
C ASP A 11 5.99 0.10 -11.03
N ASP A 12 4.80 0.68 -11.19
CA ASP A 12 4.23 1.55 -10.15
C ASP A 12 3.94 0.77 -8.86
N ILE A 13 3.47 -0.47 -8.99
CA ILE A 13 3.25 -1.33 -7.83
C ILE A 13 4.59 -1.71 -7.18
N THR A 14 5.62 -1.95 -8.00
CA THR A 14 6.96 -2.30 -7.49
C THR A 14 7.58 -1.12 -6.74
N ALA A 15 7.55 0.09 -7.32
CA ALA A 15 8.02 1.30 -6.67
C ALA A 15 7.28 1.57 -5.34
N PHE A 16 5.96 1.37 -5.32
CA PHE A 16 5.18 1.46 -4.08
C PHE A 16 5.65 0.46 -3.02
N LEU A 17 5.93 -0.79 -3.41
CA LEU A 17 6.44 -1.80 -2.48
C LEU A 17 7.81 -1.39 -1.95
N GLU A 18 8.73 -0.96 -2.80
CA GLU A 18 10.10 -0.55 -2.45
C GLU A 18 10.16 0.64 -1.48
N MET A 19 9.14 1.51 -1.46
CA MET A 19 9.06 2.52 -0.40
C MET A 19 8.88 1.92 1.01
N HIS A 20 8.15 0.81 1.10
CA HIS A 20 7.74 0.21 2.37
C HIS A 20 8.61 -0.99 2.77
N VAL A 21 9.21 -1.68 1.80
CA VAL A 21 10.04 -2.88 1.99
C VAL A 21 11.49 -2.59 1.59
N GLU A 22 12.44 -3.42 2.02
CA GLU A 22 13.86 -3.20 1.72
C GLU A 22 14.17 -3.46 0.24
N SER A 23 13.58 -4.50 -0.33
CA SER A 23 13.64 -4.78 -1.76
C SER A 23 12.42 -5.58 -2.22
N ALA A 24 11.99 -5.33 -3.46
CA ALA A 24 10.93 -6.08 -4.11
C ALA A 24 11.48 -6.75 -5.39
N GLY A 25 11.27 -8.06 -5.51
CA GLY A 25 11.59 -8.81 -6.71
C GLY A 25 10.58 -8.55 -7.85
N ARG A 26 10.86 -9.13 -9.02
CA ARG A 26 9.99 -8.96 -10.20
C ARG A 26 8.58 -9.52 -9.96
N PRO A 27 7.52 -8.83 -10.42
CA PRO A 27 6.17 -9.33 -10.31
C PRO A 27 5.93 -10.57 -11.17
N LYS A 28 5.26 -11.56 -10.59
CA LYS A 28 4.64 -12.66 -11.32
C LYS A 28 3.13 -12.49 -11.36
N ARG A 29 2.57 -12.31 -12.56
CA ARG A 29 1.11 -12.26 -12.75
C ARG A 29 0.49 -13.64 -12.51
N ILE A 30 -0.60 -13.67 -11.76
CA ILE A 30 -1.34 -14.89 -11.48
C ILE A 30 -2.54 -14.94 -12.40
N ASN A 31 -2.60 -15.99 -13.22
CA ASN A 31 -3.72 -16.27 -14.09
C ASN A 31 -4.59 -17.38 -13.49
N ASP A 32 -5.86 -17.42 -13.88
CA ASP A 32 -6.77 -18.49 -13.52
C ASP A 32 -6.48 -19.77 -14.32
N ARG A 33 -7.29 -20.81 -14.10
CA ARG A 33 -7.18 -22.09 -14.81
C ARG A 33 -7.39 -22.00 -16.34
N TYR A 34 -7.97 -20.90 -16.82
CA TYR A 34 -8.26 -20.65 -18.23
C TYR A 34 -7.25 -19.66 -18.87
N GLY A 35 -6.27 -19.18 -18.10
CA GLY A 35 -5.24 -18.27 -18.57
C GLY A 35 -5.61 -16.78 -18.46
N TYR A 36 -6.78 -16.43 -17.92
CA TYR A 36 -7.16 -15.03 -17.70
C TYR A 36 -6.47 -14.46 -16.47
N TRP A 37 -5.99 -13.23 -16.59
CA TRP A 37 -5.34 -12.55 -15.49
C TRP A 37 -6.33 -12.22 -14.37
N THR A 38 -6.00 -12.60 -13.13
CA THR A 38 -6.90 -12.50 -11.97
C THR A 38 -6.87 -11.14 -11.25
N GLY A 39 -6.11 -10.17 -11.75
CA GLY A 39 -5.79 -8.93 -11.03
C GLY A 39 -4.71 -9.11 -9.94
N LYS A 40 -4.24 -10.34 -9.74
CA LYS A 40 -3.24 -10.67 -8.72
C LYS A 40 -1.84 -10.72 -9.29
N ARG A 41 -0.90 -10.23 -8.48
CA ARG A 41 0.54 -10.19 -8.72
C ARG A 41 1.25 -10.74 -7.48
N GLN A 42 2.10 -11.73 -7.68
CA GLN A 42 2.96 -12.29 -6.65
C GLN A 42 4.31 -11.59 -6.68
N TYR A 43 4.82 -11.26 -5.50
CA TYR A 43 6.12 -10.64 -5.32
C TYR A 43 6.90 -11.43 -4.26
N GLN A 44 8.21 -11.49 -4.43
CA GLN A 44 9.13 -11.84 -3.36
C GLN A 44 9.66 -10.53 -2.80
N VAL A 45 9.60 -10.34 -1.47
CA VAL A 45 10.00 -9.08 -0.82
C VAL A 45 10.84 -9.37 0.41
N THR A 46 11.78 -8.47 0.71
CA THR A 46 12.52 -8.44 1.97
C THR A 46 11.98 -7.30 2.82
N LEU A 47 11.47 -7.61 4.02
CA LEU A 47 10.91 -6.59 4.93
C LEU A 47 12.03 -5.83 5.64
N LYS A 48 11.85 -4.51 5.83
CA LYS A 48 12.80 -3.70 6.60
C LYS A 48 12.75 -4.13 8.07
N VAL A 49 13.91 -4.25 8.72
CA VAL A 49 13.97 -4.53 10.16
C VAL A 49 13.55 -3.28 10.94
N ASN A 50 12.64 -3.44 11.89
CA ASN A 50 12.17 -2.38 12.77
C ASN A 50 11.72 -2.96 14.12
N MET A 51 12.48 -2.65 15.16
CA MET A 51 12.26 -3.17 16.51
C MET A 51 11.01 -2.58 17.21
N ASN A 52 10.37 -1.56 16.62
CA ASN A 52 9.18 -0.94 17.21
C ASN A 52 7.91 -1.77 17.01
N TYR A 53 7.91 -2.73 16.08
CA TYR A 53 6.75 -3.58 15.79
C TYR A 53 6.90 -4.97 16.41
N GLU A 54 5.78 -5.55 16.85
CA GLU A 54 5.72 -6.95 17.27
C GLU A 54 6.12 -7.84 16.09
N GLY A 55 7.27 -8.51 16.20
CA GLY A 55 7.88 -9.29 15.13
C GLY A 55 9.15 -8.69 14.52
N GLY A 56 9.51 -7.45 14.87
CA GLY A 56 10.81 -6.86 14.51
C GLY A 56 10.94 -6.40 13.05
N PHE A 57 9.84 -6.34 12.30
CA PHE A 57 9.82 -5.91 10.90
C PHE A 57 8.82 -4.78 10.66
N SER A 58 9.16 -3.88 9.74
CA SER A 58 8.21 -2.93 9.16
C SER A 58 7.40 -3.64 8.08
N HIS A 59 6.09 -3.61 8.24
CA HIS A 59 5.15 -4.25 7.34
C HIS A 59 4.54 -3.23 6.37
N PRO A 60 4.48 -3.51 5.06
CA PRO A 60 3.77 -2.64 4.13
C PRO A 60 2.26 -2.63 4.45
N PRO A 61 1.56 -1.52 4.17
CA PRO A 61 0.14 -1.40 4.45
C PRO A 61 -0.64 -2.46 3.66
N ALA A 62 -1.51 -3.19 4.37
CA ALA A 62 -2.35 -4.24 3.80
C ALA A 62 -3.33 -3.72 2.74
N MET A 63 -3.69 -2.44 2.85
CA MET A 63 -4.54 -1.73 1.91
C MET A 63 -3.88 -0.43 1.54
N PHE A 64 -3.78 -0.16 0.25
CA PHE A 64 -3.17 1.05 -0.28
C PHE A 64 -3.94 1.54 -1.50
N ALA A 65 -3.61 2.74 -1.98
CA ALA A 65 -4.21 3.30 -3.16
C ALA A 65 -3.13 3.89 -4.07
N LEU A 66 -3.23 3.60 -5.37
CA LEU A 66 -2.44 4.25 -6.42
C LEU A 66 -3.42 5.06 -7.27
N GLY A 67 -3.40 6.39 -7.10
CA GLY A 67 -4.38 7.28 -7.71
C GLY A 67 -5.82 6.98 -7.25
N ALA A 68 -6.68 6.59 -8.20
CA ALA A 68 -8.07 6.22 -7.92
C ALA A 68 -8.24 4.74 -7.53
N SER A 69 -7.18 3.95 -7.71
CA SER A 69 -7.26 2.49 -7.73
C SER A 69 -6.78 1.92 -6.41
N ARG A 70 -7.58 1.02 -5.82
CA ARG A 70 -7.29 0.40 -4.52
C ARG A 70 -6.55 -0.92 -4.71
N GLY A 71 -5.49 -1.09 -3.95
CA GLY A 71 -4.68 -2.30 -3.89
C GLY A 71 -4.80 -2.97 -2.53
N TYR A 72 -4.73 -4.30 -2.55
CA TYR A 72 -4.71 -5.13 -1.35
C TYR A 72 -3.46 -6.01 -1.34
N LEU A 73 -2.80 -6.10 -0.21
CA LEU A 73 -1.58 -6.88 -0.03
C LEU A 73 -1.83 -7.91 1.07
N PHE A 74 -1.60 -9.18 0.72
CA PHE A 74 -1.78 -10.33 1.60
C PHE A 74 -0.51 -11.18 1.58
N TYR A 75 -0.04 -11.59 2.74
CA TYR A 75 1.10 -12.48 2.94
C TYR A 75 0.97 -13.18 4.30
N ARG A 76 1.81 -14.19 4.51
CA ARG A 76 1.86 -14.95 5.76
C ARG A 76 2.36 -14.07 6.90
N ASP A 77 1.80 -14.25 8.10
CA ASP A 77 2.22 -13.53 9.31
C ASP A 77 2.04 -12.00 9.21
N GLN A 78 1.11 -11.56 8.34
CA GLN A 78 0.71 -10.17 8.29
C GLN A 78 0.02 -9.79 9.62
N PRO A 79 0.51 -8.78 10.34
CA PRO A 79 -0.08 -8.36 11.60
C PRO A 79 -1.50 -7.82 11.38
N PRO A 80 -2.35 -7.83 12.43
CA PRO A 80 -3.66 -7.17 12.36
C PRO A 80 -3.46 -5.71 11.94
N PHE A 81 -4.30 -5.23 11.03
CA PHE A 81 -4.24 -3.86 10.55
C PHE A 81 -5.60 -3.18 10.64
N CYS A 82 -5.56 -1.87 10.82
CA CYS A 82 -6.75 -1.06 10.95
C CYS A 82 -7.19 -0.53 9.59
N LYS A 83 -8.43 -0.81 9.19
CA LYS A 83 -8.99 -0.32 7.92
C LYS A 83 -9.29 1.18 7.90
N LYS A 84 -9.35 1.83 9.08
CA LYS A 84 -9.58 3.28 9.21
C LYS A 84 -8.30 4.10 9.04
N CYS A 85 -7.23 3.76 9.76
CA CYS A 85 -5.97 4.51 9.74
C CYS A 85 -4.88 3.85 8.90
N LEU A 86 -5.09 2.62 8.40
CA LEU A 86 -4.14 1.83 7.60
C LEU A 86 -2.87 1.38 8.34
N GLU A 87 -2.78 1.65 9.65
CA GLU A 87 -1.68 1.21 10.51
C GLU A 87 -1.81 -0.26 10.93
N ILE A 88 -0.67 -0.87 11.23
CA ILE A 88 -0.58 -2.23 11.76
C ILE A 88 -0.63 -2.25 13.30
N GLY A 89 -0.88 -3.42 13.88
CA GLY A 89 -0.87 -3.67 15.33
C GLY A 89 -2.22 -3.51 16.04
N HIS A 90 -3.28 -3.07 15.35
CA HIS A 90 -4.62 -2.98 15.94
C HIS A 90 -5.74 -3.14 14.92
N LEU A 91 -6.96 -3.41 15.41
CA LEU A 91 -8.17 -3.51 14.60
C LEU A 91 -8.96 -2.20 14.60
N GLU A 92 -9.90 -2.07 13.65
CA GLU A 92 -10.73 -0.87 13.52
C GLU A 92 -11.50 -0.50 14.79
N LYS A 93 -11.91 -1.50 15.58
CA LYS A 93 -12.62 -1.33 16.85
C LYS A 93 -11.76 -0.69 17.95
N ASP A 94 -10.44 -0.88 17.88
CA ASP A 94 -9.46 -0.42 18.87
C ASP A 94 -8.77 0.88 18.41
N CYS A 95 -9.16 1.40 17.25
CA CYS A 95 -8.56 2.57 16.64
C CYS A 95 -8.98 3.85 17.37
N ARG A 96 -8.03 4.47 18.07
CA ARG A 96 -8.25 5.72 18.82
C ARG A 96 -8.08 6.98 17.97
N THR A 97 -7.46 6.87 16.79
CA THR A 97 -7.11 8.02 15.95
C THR A 97 -7.35 7.73 14.48
N SER A 98 -8.06 8.62 13.78
CA SER A 98 -8.21 8.55 12.32
C SER A 98 -7.17 9.43 11.63
N ARG A 99 -6.24 8.81 10.91
CA ARG A 99 -5.31 9.50 10.02
C ARG A 99 -5.96 9.73 8.65
N CYS A 100 -5.63 10.85 8.02
CA CYS A 100 -6.04 11.12 6.66
C CYS A 100 -5.40 10.11 5.71
N THR A 101 -6.19 9.29 5.03
CA THR A 101 -5.68 8.26 4.09
C THR A 101 -5.01 8.84 2.83
N ARG A 102 -4.89 10.17 2.69
CA ARG A 102 -4.20 10.83 1.58
C ARG A 102 -2.84 11.38 2.01
N CYS A 103 -2.73 12.03 3.16
CA CYS A 103 -1.48 12.66 3.62
C CYS A 103 -0.90 12.06 4.90
N GLY A 104 -1.57 11.09 5.52
CA GLY A 104 -1.13 10.45 6.77
C GLY A 104 -1.34 11.30 8.03
N GLU A 105 -1.75 12.57 7.93
CA GLU A 105 -1.90 13.47 9.08
C GLU A 105 -3.21 13.27 9.83
N GLU A 106 -3.18 13.58 11.12
CA GLU A 106 -4.33 13.49 12.03
C GLU A 106 -5.18 14.78 11.96
N GLY A 107 -6.42 14.71 12.44
CA GLY A 107 -7.30 15.88 12.56
C GLY A 107 -8.13 16.25 11.33
N HIS A 108 -7.99 15.52 10.21
CA HIS A 108 -8.88 15.72 9.05
C HIS A 108 -9.11 14.43 8.23
N THR A 109 -10.17 14.42 7.42
CA THR A 109 -10.50 13.30 6.52
C THR A 109 -10.00 13.56 5.10
N LYS A 110 -9.91 12.50 4.27
CA LYS A 110 -9.55 12.61 2.84
C LYS A 110 -10.35 13.68 2.08
N ARG A 111 -11.62 13.90 2.45
CA ARG A 111 -12.51 14.89 1.83
C ARG A 111 -12.10 16.34 2.12
N ILE A 112 -11.52 16.59 3.29
CA ILE A 112 -11.15 17.93 3.78
C ILE A 112 -9.63 18.17 3.61
N CYS A 113 -8.88 17.14 3.22
CA CYS A 113 -7.44 17.20 2.98
C CYS A 113 -7.09 18.17 1.85
N ARG A 114 -6.37 19.24 2.22
CA ARG A 114 -5.86 20.26 1.27
C ARG A 114 -4.51 19.88 0.65
N LYS A 115 -3.76 18.96 1.27
CA LYS A 115 -2.48 18.48 0.75
C LYS A 115 -2.70 17.57 -0.46
N LYS A 116 -1.87 17.73 -1.50
CA LYS A 116 -1.90 16.90 -2.71
C LYS A 116 -0.69 15.97 -2.70
N VAL A 117 -0.74 14.95 -1.85
CA VAL A 117 0.35 13.99 -1.75
C VAL A 117 0.23 12.93 -2.85
N CYS A 118 1.33 12.67 -3.54
CA CYS A 118 1.46 11.59 -4.51
C CYS A 118 1.41 10.25 -3.80
N SER A 119 0.49 9.37 -4.23
CA SER A 119 0.34 8.06 -3.61
C SER A 119 1.42 7.04 -4.02
N LEU A 120 2.27 7.40 -4.99
CA LEU A 120 3.37 6.55 -5.47
C LEU A 120 4.69 6.86 -4.76
N CYS A 121 5.08 8.14 -4.68
CA CYS A 121 6.36 8.56 -4.09
C CYS A 121 6.24 9.26 -2.72
N GLY A 122 5.03 9.66 -2.31
CA GLY A 122 4.81 10.35 -1.04
C GLY A 122 5.09 11.86 -1.03
N GLU A 123 5.49 12.45 -2.16
CA GLU A 123 5.76 13.89 -2.30
C GLU A 123 4.47 14.73 -2.37
N ASP A 124 4.47 15.95 -1.84
CA ASP A 124 3.30 16.85 -1.86
C ASP A 124 3.20 17.81 -3.06
N ASP A 125 4.19 17.77 -3.96
CA ASP A 125 4.29 18.63 -5.14
C ASP A 125 3.30 18.23 -6.26
N HIS A 126 3.05 16.92 -6.44
CA HIS A 126 2.27 16.40 -7.57
C HIS A 126 1.30 15.27 -7.21
N MET A 127 0.33 15.01 -8.10
CA MET A 127 -0.57 13.86 -8.01
C MET A 127 0.01 12.64 -8.73
N TYR A 128 -0.44 11.43 -8.39
CA TYR A 128 -0.02 10.17 -9.04
C TYR A 128 0.06 10.23 -10.58
N ARG A 129 -0.91 10.90 -11.24
CA ARG A 129 -0.94 11.03 -12.71
C ARG A 129 0.25 11.82 -13.30
N ASN A 130 0.86 12.67 -12.49
CA ASN A 130 1.97 13.54 -12.88
C ASN A 130 3.27 13.11 -12.19
N CYS A 131 3.32 11.90 -11.62
CA CYS A 131 4.52 11.37 -10.98
C CYS A 131 5.52 10.97 -12.06
N LEU A 132 6.63 11.70 -12.13
CA LEU A 132 7.81 11.30 -12.88
C LEU A 132 8.58 10.34 -11.98
N ARG A 133 8.46 9.04 -12.28
CA ARG A 133 9.03 7.92 -11.52
C ARG A 133 10.47 8.13 -11.08
#